data_AF-A0A8S0STV8-F1
#
_entry.id   AF-A0A8S0STV8-F1
#
_cell.length_a   1.000
_cell.length_b   1.000
_cell.length_c   1.000
_cell.angle_alpha   90.00
_cell.angle_beta   90.00
_cell.angle_gamma   90.00
#
_symmetry.space_group_name_H-M   'P 1'
#
loop_
_entity.id
_entity.type
_entity.pdbx_description
1 polymer ?
#
loop_
_entity_poly.entity_id
_entity_poly.type
_entity_poly.pdbx_seq_one_letter_code
_entity_poly.pdbx_strand_id
1 'polypeptide(L)'
;MAQDLLDLDKLNRTILCYAETVYRINGVWEGPDPLTPFIPLFFIQITLAIMFTRLLVFALKPFNQPSIIAEILSGIILGPSVFGRNSGFRKLMFPSYTYKVLEPMAHLALVYHAFLVGLRMDIKAIRRTGSKALNIAVAGTIIPFSLGSTLYFVFRGNKTGFIFWGAALTVTGFSVLAEILEKQEIINTEIGKTAMASALINEVCAWCFLALGLAITGAPRNIHWSLLCTIVFVLLSVYYIRPFLNWVIRKTPEGQGYMKFLKLH
;
A
#
# COMPACT_ATOMS: atom_id res chain seq x y z
N MET A 1 -25.74 0.28 51.58
CA MET A 1 -26.52 -0.51 50.60
C MET A 1 -26.16 0.08 49.23
N ALA A 2 -24.94 -0.12 48.74
CA ALA A 2 -24.37 -1.33 48.15
C ALA A 2 -24.79 -1.48 46.68
N GLN A 3 -23.78 -1.76 45.82
CA GLN A 3 -23.78 -1.90 44.35
C GLN A 3 -23.86 -0.56 43.60
N ASP A 4 -22.84 -0.07 42.89
CA ASP A 4 -21.89 -0.76 42.01
C ASP A 4 -20.42 -0.41 42.29
N LEU A 5 -19.74 -1.29 43.02
CA LEU A 5 -18.29 -1.49 42.89
C LEU A 5 -18.09 -2.41 41.69
N LEU A 6 -18.00 -1.82 40.50
CA LEU A 6 -17.55 -2.52 39.30
C LEU A 6 -16.08 -2.92 39.53
N ASP A 7 -15.87 -4.23 39.70
CA ASP A 7 -14.61 -4.98 39.82
C ASP A 7 -13.46 -4.34 38.99
N LEU A 8 -12.72 -3.41 39.59
CA LEU A 8 -11.52 -2.80 39.00
C LEU A 8 -10.32 -3.76 38.98
N ASP A 9 -10.44 -4.93 39.61
CA ASP A 9 -9.36 -5.93 39.72
C ASP A 9 -9.40 -6.98 38.58
N LYS A 10 -10.47 -7.00 37.76
CA LYS A 10 -10.63 -7.93 36.62
C LYS A 10 -10.24 -7.36 35.25
N LEU A 11 -9.90 -6.08 35.15
CA LEU A 11 -9.39 -5.50 33.91
C LEU A 11 -7.86 -5.39 33.90
N ASN A 12 -7.20 -6.54 33.87
CA ASN A 12 -5.82 -6.66 33.35
C ASN A 12 -5.79 -6.57 31.81
N ARG A 13 -6.57 -5.66 31.24
CA ARG A 13 -6.43 -5.20 29.84
C ARG A 13 -6.18 -3.71 29.95
N THR A 14 -5.04 -3.25 29.46
CA THR A 14 -4.74 -1.84 29.23
C THR A 14 -5.88 -1.18 28.46
N ILE A 15 -6.83 -0.58 29.16
CA ILE A 15 -7.82 0.29 28.57
C ILE A 15 -7.06 1.56 28.20
N LEU A 16 -6.70 1.69 26.92
CA LEU A 16 -6.29 2.95 26.35
C LEU A 16 -7.52 3.85 26.29
N CYS A 17 -7.82 4.54 27.39
CA CYS A 17 -8.77 5.64 27.42
C CYS A 17 -8.27 6.71 26.45
N TYR A 18 -8.91 6.80 25.29
CA TYR A 18 -8.64 7.87 24.33
C TYR A 18 -9.53 9.05 24.71
N ALA A 19 -8.97 10.04 25.39
CA ALA A 19 -9.68 11.29 25.63
C ALA A 19 -9.87 12.02 24.29
N GLU A 20 -11.12 12.12 23.84
CA GLU A 20 -11.47 12.93 22.67
C GLU A 20 -11.45 14.40 23.10
N THR A 21 -10.31 15.07 22.93
CA THR A 21 -10.16 16.48 23.28
C THR A 21 -10.91 17.33 22.27
N VAL A 22 -12.05 17.90 22.68
CA VAL A 22 -12.78 18.93 21.95
C VAL A 22 -11.91 20.19 21.90
N TYR A 23 -11.37 20.52 20.73
CA TYR A 23 -10.53 21.71 20.54
C TYR A 23 -11.38 22.98 20.53
N ARG A 24 -11.24 23.82 21.57
CA ARG A 24 -11.67 25.22 21.52
C ARG A 24 -10.56 26.08 20.93
N ILE A 25 -10.89 26.86 19.91
CA ILE A 25 -9.95 27.71 19.16
C ILE A 25 -9.76 29.05 19.88
N ASN A 26 -9.20 29.02 21.10
CA ASN A 26 -8.92 30.24 21.86
C ASN A 26 -7.50 30.74 21.54
N GLY A 27 -7.29 31.24 20.32
CA GLY A 27 -6.07 31.96 19.91
C GLY A 27 -4.76 31.15 19.93
N VAL A 28 -3.73 31.69 19.27
CA VAL A 28 -2.37 31.09 19.20
C VAL A 28 -1.65 31.15 20.56
N TRP A 29 -2.10 32.01 21.47
CA TRP A 29 -1.38 32.37 22.70
C TRP A 29 -2.07 31.87 23.99
N GLU A 30 -3.34 31.46 23.94
CA GLU A 30 -4.10 30.97 25.12
C GLU A 30 -4.65 29.55 24.94
N GLY A 31 -4.41 28.91 23.80
CA GLY A 31 -4.86 27.56 23.48
C GLY A 31 -3.80 26.48 23.76
N PRO A 32 -4.19 25.19 23.85
CA PRO A 32 -3.24 24.08 23.82
C PRO A 32 -2.39 24.13 22.55
N ASP A 33 -1.18 23.53 22.57
CA ASP A 33 -0.20 23.63 21.47
C ASP A 33 -0.89 23.53 20.09
N PRO A 34 -0.61 24.43 19.12
CA PRO A 34 -1.32 24.48 17.84
C PRO A 34 -1.12 23.23 16.96
N LEU A 35 -0.22 22.33 17.38
CA LEU A 35 0.06 21.01 16.81
C LEU A 35 -0.81 19.88 17.39
N THR A 36 -1.61 20.17 18.41
CA THR A 36 -2.52 19.19 19.03
C THR A 36 -3.68 18.79 18.11
N PRO A 37 -4.32 19.69 17.33
CA PRO A 37 -5.41 19.27 16.45
C PRO A 37 -4.88 18.37 15.32
N PHE A 38 -5.66 17.34 14.97
CA PHE A 38 -5.26 16.30 14.01
C PHE A 38 -4.96 16.85 12.61
N ILE A 39 -5.74 17.85 12.17
CA ILE A 39 -5.72 18.36 10.79
C ILE A 39 -4.43 19.17 10.50
N PRO A 40 -4.07 20.21 11.29
CA PRO A 40 -2.81 20.95 11.10
C PRO A 40 -1.57 20.05 11.16
N LEU A 41 -1.54 19.11 12.11
CA LEU A 41 -0.41 18.19 12.26
C LEU A 41 -0.27 17.28 11.03
N PHE A 42 -1.37 16.79 10.47
CA PHE A 42 -1.36 16.00 9.24
C PHE A 42 -0.81 16.78 8.04
N PHE A 43 -1.21 18.05 7.87
CA PHE A 43 -0.66 18.90 6.80
C PHE A 43 0.83 19.16 6.98
N ILE A 44 1.29 19.38 8.21
CA ILE A 44 2.73 19.53 8.51
C ILE A 44 3.48 18.24 8.20
N GLN A 45 2.95 17.08 8.57
CA GLN A 45 3.56 15.78 8.26
C GLN A 45 3.70 15.56 6.75
N ILE A 46 2.66 15.84 5.96
CA ILE A 46 2.71 15.73 4.50
C ILE A 46 3.72 16.71 3.91
N THR A 47 3.70 17.97 4.36
CA THR A 47 4.64 18.99 3.90
C THR A 47 6.08 18.57 4.16
N LEU A 48 6.35 18.07 5.37
CA LEU A 48 7.65 17.55 5.76
C LEU A 48 8.04 16.33 4.92
N ALA A 49 7.13 15.38 4.69
CA ALA A 49 7.38 14.21 3.86
C ALA A 49 7.71 14.60 2.40
N ILE A 50 6.93 15.49 1.79
CA ILE A 50 7.18 15.98 0.43
C ILE A 50 8.52 16.71 0.36
N MET A 51 8.83 17.57 1.34
CA MET A 51 10.10 18.32 1.38
C MET A 51 11.29 17.36 1.42
N PHE A 52 11.28 16.37 2.32
CA PHE A 52 12.36 15.38 2.43
C PHE A 52 12.48 14.53 1.17
N THR A 53 11.36 14.07 0.61
CA THR A 53 11.36 13.32 -0.65
C THR A 53 11.97 14.13 -1.78
N ARG A 54 11.60 15.41 -1.95
CA ARG A 54 12.16 16.28 -3.00
C ARG A 54 13.66 16.50 -2.82
N LEU A 55 14.10 16.70 -1.59
CA LEU A 55 15.52 16.85 -1.26
C LEU A 55 16.32 15.58 -1.59
N LEU A 56 15.78 14.40 -1.24
CA LEU A 56 16.38 13.11 -1.58
C LEU A 56 16.37 12.84 -3.08
N VAL A 57 15.30 13.15 -3.80
CA VAL A 57 15.26 13.04 -5.27
C VAL A 57 16.33 13.93 -5.89
N PHE A 58 16.51 15.16 -5.40
CA PHE A 58 17.57 16.05 -5.88
C PHE A 58 18.96 15.48 -5.59
N ALA A 59 19.19 14.98 -4.38
CA ALA A 59 20.46 14.36 -3.98
C ALA A 59 20.78 13.06 -4.74
N LEU A 60 19.75 12.28 -5.09
CA LEU A 60 19.86 11.00 -5.80
C LEU A 60 19.82 11.14 -7.32
N LYS A 61 19.48 12.33 -7.85
CA LYS A 61 19.52 12.65 -9.27
C LYS A 61 20.82 12.26 -9.99
N PRO A 62 22.04 12.49 -9.45
CA PRO A 62 23.27 12.07 -10.12
C PRO A 62 23.43 10.54 -10.21
N PHE A 63 22.69 9.76 -9.42
CA PHE A 63 22.79 8.29 -9.39
C PHE A 63 21.80 7.59 -10.33
N ASN A 64 21.03 8.33 -11.15
CA ASN A 64 20.02 7.79 -12.07
C ASN A 64 19.01 6.83 -11.42
N GLN A 65 18.69 7.04 -10.15
CA GLN A 65 17.75 6.20 -9.41
C GLN A 65 16.29 6.61 -9.70
N PRO A 66 15.36 5.66 -9.89
CA PRO A 66 13.92 5.93 -9.93
C PRO A 66 13.44 6.72 -8.71
N SER A 67 12.49 7.65 -8.91
CA SER A 67 11.97 8.52 -7.83
C SER A 67 11.40 7.76 -6.64
N ILE A 68 10.79 6.59 -6.89
CA ILE A 68 10.21 5.74 -5.85
C ILE A 68 11.24 5.29 -4.79
N ILE A 69 12.52 5.16 -5.16
CA ILE A 69 13.57 4.78 -4.22
C ILE A 69 13.83 5.92 -3.22
N ALA A 70 13.84 7.17 -3.69
CA ALA A 70 13.97 8.34 -2.85
C ALA A 70 12.76 8.50 -1.91
N GLU A 71 11.55 8.15 -2.37
CA GLU A 71 10.33 8.15 -1.57
C GLU A 71 10.39 7.12 -0.44
N ILE A 72 10.82 5.89 -0.73
CA ILE A 72 10.99 4.83 0.28
C ILE A 72 12.08 5.24 1.29
N LEU A 73 13.22 5.76 0.82
CA LEU A 73 14.30 6.23 1.69
C LEU A 73 13.85 7.40 2.59
N SER A 74 13.08 8.34 2.04
CA SER A 74 12.48 9.44 2.80
C SER A 74 11.61 8.90 3.95
N GLY A 75 10.76 7.91 3.67
CA GLY A 75 9.96 7.23 4.68
C GLY A 75 10.79 6.52 5.76
N ILE A 76 11.86 5.83 5.37
CA ILE A 76 12.77 5.14 6.32
C ILE A 76 13.48 6.16 7.22
N ILE A 77 13.95 7.27 6.63
CA ILE A 77 14.66 8.34 7.33
C ILE A 77 13.72 9.06 8.31
N LEU A 78 12.51 9.42 7.89
CA LEU A 78 11.52 10.09 8.74
C LEU A 78 10.89 9.16 9.77
N GLY A 79 10.86 7.87 9.47
CA GLY A 79 10.31 6.84 10.33
C GLY A 79 11.13 6.59 11.60
N PRO A 80 10.72 5.58 12.39
CA PRO A 80 11.38 5.22 13.65
C PRO A 80 12.83 4.74 13.46
N SER A 81 13.24 4.40 12.24
CA SER A 81 14.57 3.86 11.93
C SER A 81 15.69 4.90 12.07
N VAL A 82 15.44 6.16 11.73
CA VAL A 82 16.45 7.23 11.81
C VAL A 82 15.98 8.39 12.68
N PHE A 83 15.19 9.35 12.16
CA PHE A 83 14.77 10.52 12.93
C PHE A 83 13.80 10.19 14.07
N GLY A 84 12.92 9.21 13.86
CA GLY A 84 12.01 8.75 14.90
C GLY A 84 12.69 8.01 16.05
N ARG A 85 14.01 7.77 16.01
CA ARG A 85 14.77 7.24 17.17
C ARG A 85 14.86 8.26 18.32
N ASN A 86 14.81 9.56 18.00
CA ASN A 86 14.69 10.61 19.00
C ASN A 86 13.25 10.67 19.53
N SER A 87 13.08 10.45 20.84
CA SER A 87 11.78 10.46 21.50
C SER A 87 11.08 11.83 21.43
N GLY A 88 11.84 12.93 21.40
CA GLY A 88 11.30 14.27 21.24
C GLY A 88 10.69 14.49 19.86
N PHE A 89 11.43 14.14 18.80
CA PHE A 89 10.93 14.24 17.42
C PHE A 89 9.72 13.32 17.20
N ARG A 90 9.76 12.08 17.69
CA ARG A 90 8.65 11.13 17.55
C ARG A 90 7.37 11.63 18.22
N LYS A 91 7.46 12.15 19.46
CA LYS A 91 6.29 12.66 20.18
C LYS A 91 5.72 13.92 19.54
N LEU A 92 6.58 14.79 19.00
CA LEU A 92 6.18 16.04 18.38
C LEU A 92 5.55 15.84 16.99
N MET A 93 6.20 15.04 16.13
CA MET A 93 5.84 14.90 14.71
C MET A 93 5.00 13.67 14.42
N PHE A 94 5.16 12.55 15.13
CA PHE A 94 4.44 11.29 14.88
C PHE A 94 3.87 10.66 16.17
N PRO A 95 2.99 11.38 16.88
CA PRO A 95 2.34 10.82 18.06
C PRO A 95 1.40 9.66 17.69
N SER A 96 1.16 8.76 18.65
CA SER A 96 0.41 7.51 18.43
C SER A 96 -1.02 7.73 17.91
N TYR A 97 -1.61 8.89 18.16
CA TYR A 97 -2.94 9.20 17.68
C TYR A 97 -3.01 9.51 16.18
N THR A 98 -1.94 10.05 15.58
CA THR A 98 -1.99 10.47 14.17
C THR A 98 -2.01 9.29 13.21
N TYR A 99 -1.54 8.10 13.64
CA TYR A 99 -1.62 6.88 12.84
C TYR A 99 -3.06 6.54 12.43
N LYS A 100 -4.06 6.86 13.27
CA LYS A 100 -5.49 6.63 12.97
C LYS A 100 -5.97 7.38 11.72
N VAL A 101 -5.32 8.49 11.35
CA VAL A 101 -5.64 9.28 10.15
C VAL A 101 -4.65 8.98 9.03
N LEU A 102 -3.35 8.87 9.36
CA LEU A 102 -2.29 8.69 8.38
C LEU A 102 -2.39 7.35 7.65
N GLU A 103 -2.73 6.26 8.36
CA GLU A 103 -2.81 4.92 7.79
C GLU A 103 -3.97 4.77 6.77
N PRO A 104 -5.23 5.15 7.09
CA PRO A 104 -6.30 5.14 6.09
C PRO A 104 -6.00 6.04 4.88
N MET A 105 -5.42 7.22 5.10
CA MET A 105 -5.05 8.13 4.00
C MET A 105 -3.95 7.53 3.12
N ALA A 106 -2.96 6.85 3.70
CA ALA A 106 -1.91 6.15 2.95
C ALA A 106 -2.50 5.00 2.11
N HIS A 107 -3.46 4.23 2.65
CA HIS A 107 -4.15 3.20 1.87
C HIS A 107 -4.96 3.78 0.72
N LEU A 108 -5.67 4.89 0.93
CA LEU A 108 -6.38 5.59 -0.15
C LEU A 108 -5.41 6.11 -1.22
N ALA A 109 -4.27 6.68 -0.81
CA ALA A 109 -3.24 7.14 -1.74
C ALA A 109 -2.65 5.98 -2.56
N LEU A 110 -2.39 4.82 -1.93
CA LEU A 110 -1.91 3.62 -2.61
C LEU A 110 -2.91 3.11 -3.66
N VAL A 111 -4.20 3.05 -3.30
CA VAL A 111 -5.28 2.64 -4.23
C VAL A 111 -5.40 3.64 -5.38
N TYR A 112 -5.39 4.94 -5.09
CA TYR A 112 -5.45 5.98 -6.11
C TYR A 112 -4.24 5.96 -7.06
N HIS A 113 -3.03 5.74 -6.51
CA HIS A 113 -1.82 5.58 -7.29
C HIS A 113 -1.91 4.35 -8.20
N ALA A 114 -2.29 3.19 -7.68
CA ALA A 114 -2.51 1.97 -8.46
C ALA A 114 -3.54 2.19 -9.59
N PHE A 115 -4.60 2.94 -9.32
CA PHE A 115 -5.61 3.31 -10.31
C PHE A 115 -5.06 4.21 -11.43
N LEU A 116 -4.33 5.27 -11.09
CA LEU A 116 -3.72 6.17 -12.08
C LEU A 116 -2.75 5.42 -12.99
N VAL A 117 -1.93 4.55 -12.42
CA VAL A 117 -1.01 3.71 -13.19
C VAL A 117 -1.81 2.76 -14.08
N GLY A 118 -2.85 2.12 -13.53
CA GLY A 118 -3.80 1.28 -14.28
C GLY A 118 -4.40 1.95 -15.52
N LEU A 119 -4.73 3.24 -15.45
CA LEU A 119 -5.28 4.01 -16.57
C LEU A 119 -4.27 4.24 -17.70
N ARG A 120 -2.97 4.26 -17.41
CA ARG A 120 -1.90 4.48 -18.42
C ARG A 120 -1.52 3.21 -19.16
N MET A 121 -1.95 2.04 -18.68
CA MET A 121 -1.51 0.75 -19.20
C MET A 121 -2.43 0.18 -20.28
N ASP A 122 -1.82 -0.32 -21.36
CA ASP A 122 -2.54 -1.09 -22.38
C ASP A 122 -2.74 -2.55 -21.94
N ILE A 123 -3.89 -2.80 -21.30
CA ILE A 123 -4.30 -4.13 -20.83
C ILE A 123 -4.43 -5.13 -22.01
N LYS A 124 -4.75 -4.68 -23.23
CA LYS A 124 -4.91 -5.58 -24.38
C LYS A 124 -3.56 -6.14 -24.83
N ALA A 125 -2.52 -5.30 -24.85
CA ALA A 125 -1.16 -5.72 -25.18
C ALA A 125 -0.63 -6.73 -24.14
N ILE A 126 -0.89 -6.48 -22.86
CA ILE A 126 -0.52 -7.37 -21.74
C ILE A 126 -1.18 -8.75 -21.91
N ARG A 127 -2.50 -8.80 -22.17
CA ARG A 127 -3.24 -10.07 -22.30
C ARG A 127 -2.71 -10.97 -23.41
N ARG A 128 -2.15 -10.40 -24.49
CA ARG A 128 -1.60 -11.17 -25.62
C ARG A 128 -0.35 -11.98 -25.28
N THR A 129 0.39 -11.60 -24.24
CA THR A 129 1.63 -12.27 -23.79
C THR A 129 1.41 -13.38 -22.77
N GLY A 130 0.15 -13.69 -22.43
CA GLY A 130 -0.27 -14.44 -21.24
C GLY A 130 0.45 -15.75 -20.96
N SER A 131 0.70 -16.61 -21.95
CA SER A 131 1.35 -17.92 -21.69
C SER A 131 2.82 -17.78 -21.28
N LYS A 132 3.57 -16.82 -21.87
CA LYS A 132 4.95 -16.56 -21.47
C LYS A 132 5.01 -15.90 -20.10
N ALA A 133 4.12 -14.94 -19.88
CA ALA A 133 3.99 -14.24 -18.60
C ALA A 133 3.63 -15.18 -17.44
N LEU A 134 2.78 -16.19 -17.67
CA LEU A 134 2.43 -17.19 -16.66
C LEU A 134 3.64 -18.01 -16.21
N ASN A 135 4.45 -18.48 -17.16
CA ASN A 135 5.65 -19.24 -16.83
C ASN A 135 6.65 -18.40 -16.02
N ILE A 136 6.80 -17.11 -16.38
CA ILE A 136 7.65 -16.18 -15.64
C ILE A 136 7.09 -15.90 -14.25
N ALA A 137 5.77 -15.74 -14.11
CA ALA A 137 5.12 -15.52 -12.82
C ALA A 137 5.35 -16.73 -11.89
N VAL A 138 5.07 -17.95 -12.37
CA VAL A 138 5.26 -19.18 -11.59
C VAL A 138 6.72 -19.37 -11.19
N ALA A 139 7.66 -19.17 -12.13
CA ALA A 139 9.08 -19.22 -11.81
C ALA A 139 9.48 -18.14 -10.79
N GLY A 140 8.97 -16.92 -10.97
CA GLY A 140 9.15 -15.78 -10.08
C GLY A 140 8.48 -15.93 -8.72
N THR A 141 7.55 -16.87 -8.54
CA THR A 141 6.97 -17.22 -7.25
C THR A 141 7.79 -18.33 -6.58
N ILE A 142 8.04 -19.43 -7.29
CA ILE A 142 8.67 -20.64 -6.74
C ILE A 142 10.12 -20.38 -6.33
N ILE A 143 10.88 -19.65 -7.13
CA ILE A 143 12.30 -19.39 -6.87
C ILE A 143 12.52 -18.59 -5.58
N PRO A 144 11.97 -17.37 -5.40
CA PRO A 144 12.17 -16.60 -4.17
C PRO A 144 11.51 -17.26 -2.96
N PHE A 145 10.38 -17.96 -3.12
CA PHE A 145 9.77 -18.71 -2.02
C PHE A 145 10.71 -19.80 -1.50
N SER A 146 11.32 -20.57 -2.41
CA SER A 146 12.22 -21.67 -2.05
C SER A 146 13.51 -21.12 -1.44
N LEU A 147 14.12 -20.12 -2.07
CA LEU A 147 15.33 -19.45 -1.56
C LEU A 147 15.08 -18.81 -0.19
N GLY A 148 13.98 -18.09 -0.02
CA GLY A 148 13.58 -17.50 1.25
C GLY A 148 13.41 -18.56 2.33
N SER A 149 12.64 -19.61 2.04
CA SER A 149 12.41 -20.70 2.99
C SER A 149 13.71 -21.40 3.41
N THR A 150 14.59 -21.71 2.46
CA THR A 150 15.91 -22.32 2.74
C THR A 150 16.78 -21.40 3.56
N LEU A 151 16.85 -20.12 3.20
CA LEU A 151 17.65 -19.13 3.91
C LEU A 151 17.15 -18.94 5.35
N TYR A 152 15.83 -18.99 5.59
CA TYR A 152 15.26 -18.97 6.94
C TYR A 152 15.73 -20.16 7.76
N PHE A 153 15.70 -21.36 7.17
CA PHE A 153 16.11 -22.58 7.82
C PHE A 153 17.59 -22.52 8.25
N VAL A 154 18.45 -21.98 7.39
CA VAL A 154 19.89 -21.80 7.67
C VAL A 154 20.13 -20.81 8.81
N PHE A 155 19.43 -19.67 8.83
CA PHE A 155 19.69 -18.61 9.81
C PHE A 155 19.02 -18.82 11.18
N ARG A 156 17.80 -19.35 11.21
CA ARG A 156 16.99 -19.41 12.45
C ARG A 156 16.79 -20.83 12.98
N GLY A 157 17.01 -21.88 12.18
CA GLY A 157 16.84 -23.29 12.60
C GLY A 157 15.44 -23.69 13.08
N ASN A 158 14.45 -22.77 13.08
CA ASN A 158 13.11 -22.99 13.61
C ASN A 158 12.14 -23.36 12.48
N LYS A 159 11.22 -24.28 12.73
CA LYS A 159 10.36 -24.91 11.70
C LYS A 159 9.09 -24.13 11.37
N THR A 160 8.72 -23.10 12.12
CA THR A 160 7.39 -22.46 11.99
C THR A 160 7.38 -21.14 11.19
N GLY A 161 8.53 -20.50 10.96
CA GLY A 161 8.58 -19.19 10.29
C GLY A 161 8.96 -19.20 8.81
N PHE A 162 9.39 -20.34 8.26
CA PHE A 162 9.91 -20.40 6.89
C PHE A 162 8.85 -20.07 5.84
N ILE A 163 7.60 -20.52 6.05
CA ILE A 163 6.48 -20.26 5.12
C ILE A 163 6.17 -18.77 5.07
N PHE A 164 6.13 -18.11 6.23
CA PHE A 164 5.84 -16.67 6.30
C PHE A 164 6.96 -15.87 5.64
N TRP A 165 8.22 -16.22 5.88
CA TRP A 165 9.36 -15.51 5.32
C TRP A 165 9.51 -15.74 3.81
N GLY A 166 9.33 -16.98 3.35
CA GLY A 166 9.29 -17.30 1.92
C GLY A 166 8.13 -16.62 1.19
N ALA A 167 6.93 -16.60 1.80
CA ALA A 167 5.78 -15.90 1.24
C ALA A 167 6.02 -14.38 1.15
N ALA A 168 6.57 -13.76 2.20
CA ALA A 168 6.87 -12.33 2.22
C ALA A 168 7.84 -11.91 1.11
N LEU A 169 8.83 -12.75 0.78
CA LEU A 169 9.80 -12.48 -0.30
C LEU A 169 9.24 -12.72 -1.71
N THR A 170 8.05 -13.30 -1.82
CA THR A 170 7.43 -13.68 -3.10
C THR A 170 6.41 -12.63 -3.59
N VAL A 171 5.89 -11.79 -2.69
CA VAL A 171 4.90 -10.77 -3.05
C VAL A 171 5.57 -9.70 -3.92
N THR A 172 5.01 -9.47 -5.11
CA THR A 172 5.49 -8.45 -6.05
C THR A 172 4.44 -7.35 -6.19
N GLY A 173 4.78 -6.09 -5.90
CA GLY A 173 3.85 -4.98 -6.06
C GLY A 173 3.73 -4.51 -7.52
N PHE A 174 2.62 -4.84 -8.18
CA PHE A 174 2.36 -4.43 -9.57
C PHE A 174 2.46 -2.92 -9.82
N SER A 175 1.84 -2.09 -8.97
CA SER A 175 1.78 -0.64 -9.14
C SER A 175 3.17 0.01 -9.11
N VAL A 176 4.05 -0.49 -8.23
CA VAL A 176 5.43 0.00 -8.11
C VAL A 176 6.27 -0.41 -9.31
N LEU A 177 6.14 -1.66 -9.78
CA LEU A 177 6.83 -2.13 -11.00
C LEU A 177 6.43 -1.28 -12.21
N ALA A 178 5.13 -1.01 -12.33
CA ALA A 178 4.57 -0.20 -13.40
C ALA A 178 5.15 1.21 -13.44
N GLU A 179 5.22 1.87 -12.28
CA GLU A 179 5.83 3.19 -12.16
C GLU A 179 7.30 3.17 -12.56
N ILE A 180 8.06 2.17 -12.09
CA ILE A 180 9.49 2.05 -12.43
C ILE A 180 9.67 1.89 -13.94
N LEU A 181 8.90 1.02 -14.59
CA LEU A 181 8.98 0.80 -16.03
C LEU A 181 8.53 2.02 -16.84
N GLU A 182 7.55 2.78 -16.36
CA GLU A 182 7.11 4.03 -16.97
C GLU A 182 8.18 5.11 -16.86
N LYS A 183 8.80 5.28 -15.68
CA LYS A 183 9.89 6.23 -15.45
C LYS A 183 11.13 5.94 -16.28
N GLN A 184 11.34 4.68 -16.63
CA GLN A 184 12.43 4.22 -17.50
C GLN A 184 12.03 4.17 -18.99
N GLU A 185 10.81 4.60 -19.34
CA GLU A 185 10.29 4.62 -20.72
C GLU A 185 10.23 3.25 -21.43
N ILE A 186 10.39 2.13 -20.70
CA ILE A 186 10.43 0.77 -21.26
C ILE A 186 9.09 0.02 -21.12
N ILE A 187 8.06 0.64 -20.54
CA ILE A 187 6.75 -0.01 -20.30
C ILE A 187 6.08 -0.55 -21.58
N ASN A 188 6.32 0.09 -22.73
CA ASN A 188 5.72 -0.30 -24.02
C ASN A 188 6.54 -1.35 -24.79
N THR A 189 7.72 -1.74 -24.29
CA THR A 189 8.55 -2.79 -24.90
C THR A 189 7.95 -4.17 -24.67
N GLU A 190 8.35 -5.17 -25.46
CA GLU A 190 7.90 -6.56 -25.27
C GLU A 190 8.32 -7.12 -23.90
N ILE A 191 9.49 -6.72 -23.40
CA ILE A 191 9.99 -7.10 -22.08
C ILE A 191 9.13 -6.44 -20.99
N GLY A 192 8.83 -5.14 -21.13
CA GLY A 192 7.96 -4.39 -20.22
C GLY A 192 6.55 -4.98 -20.15
N LYS A 193 5.91 -5.22 -21.30
CA LYS A 193 4.58 -5.86 -21.37
C LYS A 193 4.55 -7.23 -20.72
N THR A 194 5.58 -8.04 -20.93
CA THR A 194 5.67 -9.39 -20.36
C THR A 194 5.88 -9.33 -18.84
N ALA A 195 6.75 -8.43 -18.35
CA ALA A 195 6.97 -8.22 -16.91
C ALA A 195 5.69 -7.74 -16.22
N MET A 196 4.96 -6.82 -16.84
CA MET A 196 3.68 -6.30 -16.35
C MET A 196 2.59 -7.37 -16.32
N ALA A 197 2.49 -8.19 -17.37
CA ALA A 197 1.58 -9.33 -17.40
C ALA A 197 1.90 -10.35 -16.30
N SER A 198 3.18 -10.64 -16.08
CA SER A 198 3.64 -11.56 -15.03
C SER A 198 3.29 -11.03 -13.63
N ALA A 199 3.55 -9.74 -13.37
CA ALA A 199 3.25 -9.11 -12.10
C ALA A 199 1.75 -9.09 -11.78
N LEU A 200 0.90 -8.82 -12.77
CA LEU A 200 -0.57 -8.89 -12.61
C LEU A 200 -1.04 -10.30 -12.25
N ILE A 201 -0.48 -11.32 -12.90
CA ILE A 201 -0.82 -12.71 -12.60
C ILE A 201 -0.40 -13.04 -11.16
N ASN A 202 0.82 -12.66 -10.74
CA ASN A 202 1.30 -12.92 -9.39
C ASN A 202 0.46 -12.18 -8.33
N GLU A 203 0.04 -10.94 -8.59
CA GLU A 203 -0.83 -10.17 -7.70
C GLU A 203 -2.17 -10.90 -7.50
N VAL A 204 -2.83 -11.34 -8.57
CA VAL A 204 -4.09 -12.10 -8.48
C VAL A 204 -3.88 -13.42 -7.73
N CYS A 205 -2.80 -14.15 -8.02
CA CYS A 205 -2.45 -15.37 -7.29
C CYS A 205 -2.20 -15.12 -5.79
N ALA A 206 -1.53 -14.03 -5.43
CA ALA A 206 -1.26 -13.65 -4.05
C ALA A 206 -2.55 -13.36 -3.27
N TRP A 207 -3.51 -12.64 -3.88
CA TRP A 207 -4.82 -12.42 -3.27
C TRP A 207 -5.62 -13.73 -3.12
N CYS A 208 -5.53 -14.65 -4.08
CA CYS A 208 -6.11 -15.99 -3.94
C CYS A 208 -5.48 -16.78 -2.80
N PHE A 209 -4.14 -16.76 -2.67
CA PHE A 209 -3.45 -17.42 -1.55
C PHE A 209 -3.78 -16.78 -0.20
N LEU A 210 -3.93 -15.45 -0.14
CA LEU A 210 -4.34 -14.75 1.06
C LEU A 210 -5.77 -15.13 1.47
N ALA A 211 -6.71 -15.16 0.51
CA ALA A 211 -8.09 -15.61 0.77
C ALA A 211 -8.14 -17.06 1.25
N LEU A 212 -7.34 -17.95 0.66
CA LEU A 212 -7.23 -19.34 1.09
C LEU A 212 -6.59 -19.46 2.49
N GLY A 213 -5.54 -18.69 2.76
CA GLY A 213 -4.90 -18.63 4.07
C GLY A 213 -5.88 -18.20 5.16
N LEU A 214 -6.64 -17.14 4.91
CA LEU A 214 -7.72 -16.70 5.79
C LEU A 214 -8.78 -17.77 5.99
N ALA A 215 -9.16 -18.50 4.93
CA ALA A 215 -10.09 -19.61 5.06
C ALA A 215 -9.53 -20.72 5.97
N ILE A 216 -8.26 -21.10 5.84
CA ILE A 216 -7.67 -22.18 6.65
C ILE A 216 -7.47 -21.75 8.12
N THR A 217 -7.04 -20.51 8.37
CA THR A 217 -6.77 -20.01 9.73
C THR A 217 -8.02 -19.50 10.45
N GLY A 218 -9.10 -19.26 9.73
CA GLY A 218 -10.35 -18.75 10.29
C GLY A 218 -11.09 -19.80 11.12
N ALA A 219 -11.92 -19.35 12.08
CA ALA A 219 -12.81 -20.25 12.79
C ALA A 219 -13.71 -21.01 11.79
N PRO A 220 -13.82 -22.35 11.86
CA PRO A 220 -14.47 -23.17 10.84
C PRO A 220 -15.95 -22.79 10.61
N ARG A 221 -16.58 -22.17 11.60
CA ARG A 221 -17.96 -21.70 11.54
C ARG A 221 -18.19 -20.49 10.63
N ASN A 222 -17.16 -19.72 10.26
CA ASN A 222 -17.33 -18.48 9.48
C ASN A 222 -16.71 -18.53 8.07
N ILE A 223 -16.03 -19.63 7.72
CA ILE A 223 -15.38 -19.82 6.40
C ILE A 223 -16.35 -19.67 5.25
N HIS A 224 -17.52 -20.31 5.35
CA HIS A 224 -18.51 -20.30 4.27
C HIS A 224 -19.06 -18.90 4.03
N TRP A 225 -19.25 -18.10 5.09
CA TRP A 225 -19.68 -16.70 4.95
C TRP A 225 -18.60 -15.83 4.32
N SER A 226 -17.33 -16.00 4.72
CA SER A 226 -16.21 -15.24 4.14
C SER A 226 -16.00 -15.55 2.65
N LEU A 227 -16.06 -16.85 2.27
CA LEU A 227 -15.99 -17.27 0.87
C LEU A 227 -17.18 -16.73 0.07
N LEU A 228 -18.40 -16.83 0.60
CA LEU A 228 -19.60 -16.31 -0.06
C LEU A 228 -19.52 -14.80 -0.27
N CYS A 229 -19.12 -14.04 0.76
CA CYS A 229 -18.91 -12.59 0.63
C CYS A 229 -17.85 -12.25 -0.43
N THR A 230 -16.75 -13.01 -0.49
CA THR A 230 -15.69 -12.79 -1.49
C THR A 230 -16.20 -13.06 -2.90
N ILE A 231 -16.91 -14.18 -3.11
CA ILE A 231 -17.49 -14.52 -4.42
C ILE A 231 -18.52 -13.47 -4.85
N VAL A 232 -19.42 -13.08 -3.95
CA VAL A 232 -20.43 -12.04 -4.20
C VAL A 232 -19.74 -10.72 -4.56
N PHE A 233 -18.70 -10.32 -3.83
CA PHE A 233 -17.95 -9.10 -4.11
C PHE A 233 -17.28 -9.13 -5.50
N VAL A 234 -16.66 -10.26 -5.88
CA VAL A 234 -16.05 -10.44 -7.20
C VAL A 234 -17.11 -10.39 -8.30
N LEU A 235 -18.24 -11.08 -8.11
CA LEU A 235 -19.36 -11.05 -9.07
C LEU A 235 -19.90 -9.62 -9.21
N LEU A 236 -20.15 -8.92 -8.10
CA LEU A 236 -20.60 -7.53 -8.13
C LEU A 236 -19.62 -6.63 -8.87
N SER A 237 -18.31 -6.81 -8.64
CA SER A 237 -17.28 -6.04 -9.31
C SER A 237 -17.25 -6.28 -10.83
N VAL A 238 -17.36 -7.53 -11.25
CA VAL A 238 -17.35 -7.89 -12.68
C VAL A 238 -18.65 -7.49 -13.39
N TYR A 239 -19.80 -7.68 -12.74
CA TYR A 239 -21.12 -7.48 -13.36
C TYR A 239 -21.70 -6.07 -13.19
N TYR A 240 -21.31 -5.31 -12.17
CA TYR A 240 -21.84 -3.95 -11.95
C TYR A 240 -20.76 -2.88 -12.17
N ILE A 241 -19.59 -3.01 -11.54
CA ILE A 241 -18.55 -1.98 -11.62
C ILE A 241 -17.97 -1.90 -13.04
N ARG A 242 -17.63 -3.02 -13.66
CA ARG A 242 -17.05 -3.03 -15.02
C ARG A 242 -17.98 -2.43 -16.09
N PRO A 243 -19.26 -2.80 -16.21
CA PRO A 243 -20.14 -2.16 -17.18
C PRO A 243 -20.45 -0.71 -16.82
N PHE A 244 -20.54 -0.35 -15.53
CA PHE A 244 -20.69 1.04 -15.11
C PHE A 244 -19.52 1.89 -15.59
N LEU A 245 -18.28 1.45 -15.38
CA LEU A 245 -17.08 2.15 -15.87
C LEU A 245 -17.07 2.24 -17.40
N ASN A 246 -17.39 1.15 -18.10
CA ASN A 246 -17.48 1.17 -19.56
C ASN A 246 -18.57 2.13 -20.07
N TRP A 247 -19.68 2.25 -19.35
CA TRP A 247 -20.76 3.19 -19.68
C TRP A 247 -20.32 4.64 -19.46
N VAL A 248 -19.61 4.95 -18.36
CA VAL A 248 -19.03 6.28 -18.10
C VAL A 248 -18.01 6.65 -19.18
N ILE A 249 -17.12 5.71 -19.55
CA ILE A 249 -16.13 5.92 -20.62
C ILE A 249 -16.83 6.24 -21.94
N ARG A 250 -17.91 5.51 -22.29
CA ARG A 250 -18.69 5.77 -23.52
C ARG A 250 -19.43 7.11 -23.51
N LYS A 251 -19.80 7.63 -22.34
CA LYS A 251 -20.47 8.93 -22.19
C LYS A 251 -19.50 10.11 -22.12
N THR A 252 -18.21 9.85 -21.90
CA THR A 252 -17.19 10.90 -21.93
C THR A 252 -16.80 11.11 -23.39
N PRO A 253 -17.12 12.25 -24.02
CA PRO A 253 -16.68 12.51 -25.39
C PRO A 253 -15.15 12.40 -25.45
N GLU A 254 -14.64 11.65 -26.44
CA GLU A 254 -13.20 11.55 -26.67
C GLU A 254 -12.64 12.96 -26.87
N GLY A 255 -11.89 13.44 -25.86
CA GLY A 255 -11.19 14.70 -25.92
C GLY A 255 -10.08 14.64 -26.98
N GLN A 256 -10.43 14.91 -28.24
CA GLN A 256 -9.50 15.36 -29.26
C GLN A 256 -8.82 16.64 -28.74
N GLY A 257 -7.64 16.52 -28.12
CA GLY A 257 -6.95 17.71 -27.60
C GLY A 257 -5.53 17.57 -27.08
N TYR A 258 -5.06 16.40 -26.64
CA TYR A 258 -3.74 16.35 -25.96
C TYR A 258 -2.56 15.86 -26.84
N MET A 259 -2.80 15.15 -27.95
CA MET A 259 -1.71 14.69 -28.83
C MET A 259 -1.10 15.76 -29.75
N LYS A 260 -1.66 16.99 -29.79
CA LYS A 260 -1.11 18.08 -30.62
C LYS A 260 -0.05 18.94 -29.91
N PHE A 261 0.05 18.89 -28.58
CA PHE A 261 1.04 19.67 -27.82
C PHE A 261 2.36 18.94 -27.54
N LEU A 262 2.39 17.60 -27.62
CA LEU A 262 3.58 16.77 -27.37
C LEU A 262 4.45 16.50 -28.62
N LYS A 263 4.09 17.09 -29.77
CA LYS A 263 4.86 16.96 -31.02
C LYS A 263 5.63 18.22 -31.41
N LEU A 264 5.73 19.20 -30.50
CA LEU A 264 6.32 20.51 -30.78
C LEU A 264 7.34 20.99 -29.72
N HIS A 265 7.87 20.10 -28.88
CA HIS A 265 9.07 20.41 -28.12
C HIS A 265 10.02 19.23 -27.97
#